data_AF-A0AAP5LTD7-F1
#
_entry.id   AF-A0AAP5LTD7-F1
#
_cell.length_a   1.000
_cell.length_b   1.000
_cell.length_c   1.000
_cell.angle_alpha   90.00
_cell.angle_beta   90.00
_cell.angle_gamma   90.00
#
_symmetry.space_group_name_H-M   'P 1'
#
loop_
_entity.id
_entity.type
_entity.pdbx_description
1 polymer ?
#
loop_
_entity_poly.entity_id
_entity_poly.type
_entity_poly.pdbx_seq_one_letter_code
_entity_poly.pdbx_strand_id
1 'polypeptide(L)'
;MEDYVGELEEITLQLVSKLEHVTYEELADFVEFRQPIVDQINQIVLKRELTFYEKERLQALLQYDSIIMVRMTVLKNEAGNWLTQRKQATRQRSVYEATFTPDSFLMDKRK
;
A
#
# COMPACT_ATOMS: atom_id res chain seq x y z
N MET A 1 32.43 7.88 -3.53
CA MET A 1 31.53 7.35 -4.56
C MET A 1 30.32 6.86 -3.80
N GLU A 2 29.13 7.38 -4.07
CA GLU A 2 27.90 6.95 -3.38
C GLU A 2 27.61 5.48 -3.74
N ASP A 3 27.43 4.61 -2.73
CA ASP A 3 27.06 3.20 -2.91
C ASP A 3 25.52 3.09 -2.94
N TYR A 4 24.94 3.43 -4.08
CA TYR A 4 23.48 3.34 -4.26
C TYR A 4 22.93 1.91 -4.13
N VAL A 5 23.76 0.89 -4.44
CA VAL A 5 23.33 -0.51 -4.25
C VAL A 5 23.20 -0.81 -2.76
N GLY A 6 24.14 -0.32 -1.93
CA GLY A 6 24.04 -0.43 -0.48
C GLY A 6 22.92 0.37 0.14
N GLU A 7 22.68 1.58 -0.36
CA GLU A 7 21.54 2.38 0.09
C GLU A 7 20.20 1.67 -0.22
N LEU A 8 20.07 1.12 -1.44
CA LEU A 8 18.90 0.34 -1.84
C LEU A 8 18.70 -0.89 -0.93
N GLU A 9 19.79 -1.58 -0.60
CA GLU A 9 19.75 -2.71 0.34
C GLU A 9 19.27 -2.29 1.73
N GLU A 10 19.83 -1.21 2.25
CA GLU A 10 19.51 -0.72 3.59
C GLU A 10 18.02 -0.39 3.71
N ILE A 11 17.48 0.43 2.80
CA ILE A 11 16.06 0.82 2.86
C ILE A 11 15.13 -0.39 2.68
N THR A 12 15.54 -1.36 1.87
CA THR A 12 14.75 -2.57 1.62
C THR A 12 14.73 -3.48 2.85
N LEU A 13 15.90 -3.71 3.47
CA LEU A 13 16.01 -4.53 4.67
C LEU A 13 15.31 -3.88 5.87
N GLN A 14 15.43 -2.55 6.01
CA GLN A 14 14.70 -1.81 7.03
C GLN A 14 13.19 -2.00 6.87
N LEU A 15 12.64 -1.88 5.65
CA LEU A 15 11.22 -2.14 5.40
C LEU A 15 10.84 -3.59 5.71
N VAL A 16 11.61 -4.56 5.18
CA VAL A 16 11.32 -5.99 5.34
C VAL A 16 11.32 -6.40 6.81
N SER A 17 12.21 -5.83 7.63
CA SER A 17 12.29 -6.11 9.07
C SER A 17 11.00 -5.78 9.84
N LYS A 18 10.20 -4.86 9.32
CA LYS A 18 8.93 -4.43 9.93
C LYS A 18 7.69 -4.75 9.07
N LEU A 19 7.84 -5.51 7.99
CA LEU A 19 6.86 -5.63 6.89
C LEU A 19 5.43 -5.98 7.35
N GLU A 20 5.30 -6.82 8.37
CA GLU A 20 4.01 -7.24 8.94
C GLU A 20 3.23 -6.08 9.58
N HIS A 21 3.93 -5.04 10.03
CA HIS A 21 3.35 -3.89 10.72
C HIS A 21 3.35 -2.62 9.87
N VAL A 22 3.91 -2.67 8.66
CA VAL A 22 3.95 -1.52 7.77
C VAL A 22 2.55 -1.14 7.31
N THR A 23 2.29 0.16 7.34
CA THR A 23 1.08 0.80 6.85
C THR A 23 1.12 1.05 5.34
N TYR A 24 -0.02 1.41 4.76
CA TYR A 24 -0.06 1.82 3.35
C TYR A 24 0.81 3.06 3.07
N GLU A 25 0.81 4.04 3.99
CA GLU A 25 1.56 5.29 3.86
C GLU A 25 3.06 5.02 3.84
N GLU A 26 3.57 4.22 4.78
CA GLU A 26 4.99 3.85 4.81
C GLU A 26 5.43 3.04 3.57
N LEU A 27 4.54 2.23 2.98
CA LEU A 27 4.84 1.54 1.73
C LEU A 27 4.86 2.49 0.53
N ALA A 28 4.01 3.54 0.53
CA ALA A 28 4.04 4.57 -0.49
C ALA A 28 5.34 5.38 -0.39
N ASP A 29 5.68 5.84 0.81
CA ASP A 29 6.92 6.55 1.11
C ASP A 29 8.15 5.73 0.69
N PHE A 30 8.16 4.43 1.00
CA PHE A 30 9.24 3.53 0.57
C PHE A 30 9.43 3.54 -0.95
N VAL A 31 8.35 3.49 -1.74
CA VAL A 31 8.45 3.54 -3.21
C VAL A 31 9.01 4.88 -3.67
N GLU A 32 8.58 5.98 -3.04
CA GLU A 32 9.10 7.32 -3.34
C GLU A 32 10.60 7.45 -3.03
N PHE A 33 11.06 6.89 -1.92
CA PHE A 33 12.49 6.88 -1.56
C PHE A 33 13.32 5.93 -2.43
N ARG A 34 12.75 4.80 -2.83
CA ARG A 34 13.43 3.79 -3.67
C ARG A 34 13.71 4.31 -5.09
N GLN A 35 12.78 5.10 -5.65
CA GLN A 35 12.83 5.47 -7.07
C GLN A 35 14.10 6.26 -7.45
N PRO A 36 14.50 7.34 -6.74
CA PRO A 36 15.73 8.07 -7.06
C PRO A 36 16.99 7.19 -7.00
N ILE A 37 17.07 6.27 -6.04
CA ILE A 37 18.22 5.37 -5.88
C ILE A 37 18.34 4.44 -7.08
N VAL A 38 17.22 3.85 -7.51
CA VAL A 38 17.17 3.00 -8.71
C VAL A 38 17.54 3.79 -9.96
N ASP A 39 17.09 5.04 -10.08
CA ASP A 39 17.45 5.91 -11.19
C ASP A 39 18.96 6.16 -11.24
N GLN A 40 19.63 6.38 -10.09
CA GLN A 40 21.08 6.52 -10.04
C GLN A 40 21.81 5.23 -10.41
N ILE A 41 21.33 4.06 -9.96
CA ILE A 41 21.88 2.76 -10.36
C ILE A 41 21.77 2.59 -11.88
N ASN A 42 20.64 2.94 -12.48
CA ASN A 42 20.46 2.91 -13.94
C ASN A 42 21.46 3.84 -14.65
N GLN A 43 21.71 5.05 -14.14
CA GLN A 43 22.73 5.94 -14.69
C GLN A 43 24.14 5.37 -14.59
N ILE A 44 24.45 4.61 -13.54
CA ILE A 44 25.73 3.92 -13.41
C ILE A 44 25.86 2.80 -14.44
N VAL A 45 24.82 1.98 -14.61
CA VAL A 45 24.79 0.88 -15.59
C VAL A 45 25.01 1.37 -17.02
N LEU A 46 24.52 2.58 -17.35
CA LEU A 46 24.75 3.20 -18.66
C LEU A 46 26.20 3.65 -18.87
N LYS A 47 26.92 3.98 -17.80
CA LYS A 47 28.29 4.51 -17.85
C LYS A 47 29.35 3.42 -17.69
N ARG A 48 29.03 2.35 -16.95
CA ARG A 48 29.92 1.22 -16.69
C ARG A 48 29.12 -0.04 -16.43
N GLU A 49 29.77 -1.18 -16.64
CA GLU A 49 29.21 -2.44 -16.16
C GLU A 49 29.22 -2.51 -14.63
N LEU A 50 28.19 -3.15 -14.07
CA LEU A 50 28.16 -3.53 -12.67
C LEU A 50 29.16 -4.66 -12.42
N THR A 51 29.87 -4.55 -11.30
CA THR A 51 30.74 -5.60 -10.80
C THR A 51 29.93 -6.85 -10.45
N PHE A 52 30.61 -7.99 -10.35
CA PHE A 52 29.98 -9.23 -9.91
C PHE A 52 29.29 -9.07 -8.55
N TYR A 53 29.95 -8.41 -7.60
CA TYR A 53 29.43 -8.17 -6.26
C TYR A 53 28.16 -7.29 -6.26
N GLU A 54 28.14 -6.21 -7.04
CA GLU A 54 26.94 -5.36 -7.18
C GLU A 54 25.77 -6.13 -7.80
N LYS A 55 26.04 -7.00 -8.80
CA LYS A 55 25.00 -7.83 -9.42
C LYS A 55 24.42 -8.84 -8.44
N GLU A 56 25.26 -9.48 -7.63
CA GLU A 56 24.84 -10.45 -6.62
C GLU A 56 23.93 -9.81 -5.56
N ARG A 57 24.32 -8.63 -5.05
CA ARG A 57 23.53 -7.81 -4.12
C ARG A 57 22.15 -7.46 -4.68
N LEU A 58 22.10 -6.96 -5.92
CA LEU A 58 20.84 -6.65 -6.59
C LEU A 58 19.98 -7.91 -6.79
N GLN A 59 20.57 -9.06 -7.11
CA GLN A 59 19.83 -10.32 -7.23
C GLN A 59 19.24 -10.79 -5.90
N ALA A 60 19.98 -10.62 -4.80
CA ALA A 60 19.44 -10.89 -3.47
C ALA A 60 18.25 -9.97 -3.15
N LEU A 61 18.35 -8.69 -3.50
CA LEU A 61 17.28 -7.72 -3.29
C LEU A 61 15.97 -8.07 -4.01
N LEU A 62 16.06 -8.59 -5.25
CA LEU A 62 14.87 -8.99 -6.03
C LEU A 62 13.99 -10.03 -5.32
N GLN A 63 14.55 -10.81 -4.37
CA GLN A 63 13.77 -11.76 -3.59
C GLN A 63 12.78 -11.05 -2.66
N TYR A 64 13.17 -9.90 -2.10
CA TYR A 64 12.34 -9.10 -1.20
C TYR A 64 11.21 -8.35 -1.94
N ASP A 65 11.44 -7.95 -3.19
CA ASP A 65 10.42 -7.25 -4.00
C ASP A 65 9.12 -8.08 -4.09
N SER A 66 9.25 -9.40 -4.22
CA SER A 66 8.09 -10.30 -4.26
C SER A 66 7.27 -10.28 -2.96
N ILE A 67 7.94 -10.26 -1.81
CA ILE A 67 7.32 -10.27 -0.48
C ILE A 67 6.65 -8.92 -0.20
N ILE A 68 7.31 -7.81 -0.59
CA ILE A 68 6.76 -6.45 -0.47
C ILE A 68 5.48 -6.31 -1.33
N MET A 69 5.50 -6.81 -2.57
CA MET A 69 4.32 -6.81 -3.46
C MET A 69 3.14 -7.60 -2.87
N VAL A 70 3.41 -8.75 -2.25
CA VAL A 70 2.37 -9.53 -1.56
C VAL A 70 1.75 -8.70 -0.43
N ARG A 71 2.56 -8.05 0.40
CA ARG A 71 2.06 -7.19 1.49
C ARG A 71 1.22 -6.02 0.98
N MET A 72 1.67 -5.33 -0.07
CA MET A 72 0.89 -4.27 -0.73
C MET A 72 -0.47 -4.78 -1.22
N THR A 73 -0.50 -5.97 -1.80
CA THR A 73 -1.74 -6.60 -2.29
C THR A 73 -2.70 -6.93 -1.15
N VAL A 74 -2.19 -7.44 -0.03
CA VAL A 74 -2.99 -7.70 1.18
C VAL A 74 -3.65 -6.42 1.67
N LEU A 75 -2.90 -5.35 1.87
CA LEU A 75 -3.43 -4.06 2.34
C LEU A 75 -4.46 -3.47 1.38
N LYS A 76 -4.22 -3.57 0.06
CA LYS A 76 -5.18 -3.16 -0.96
C LYS A 76 -6.51 -3.94 -0.84
N ASN A 77 -6.43 -5.25 -0.64
CA ASN A 77 -7.61 -6.11 -0.52
C ASN A 77 -8.36 -5.83 0.78
N GLU A 78 -7.67 -5.61 1.90
CA GLU A 78 -8.27 -5.23 3.18
C GLU A 78 -9.05 -3.93 3.06
N ALA A 79 -8.47 -2.89 2.44
CA ALA A 79 -9.15 -1.63 2.19
C ALA A 79 -10.40 -1.79 1.31
N GLY A 80 -10.31 -2.62 0.26
CA GLY A 80 -11.45 -2.93 -0.62
C GLY A 80 -12.59 -3.68 0.10
N ASN A 81 -12.23 -4.63 0.97
CA ASN A 81 -13.17 -5.37 1.79
C ASN A 81 -13.89 -4.44 2.79
N TRP A 82 -13.15 -3.56 3.46
CA TRP A 82 -13.71 -2.59 4.40
C TRP A 82 -14.73 -1.65 3.71
N LEU A 83 -14.38 -1.15 2.51
CA LEU A 83 -15.29 -0.33 1.72
C LEU A 83 -16.57 -1.08 1.34
N THR A 84 -16.46 -2.37 1.00
CA THR A 84 -17.60 -3.22 0.64
C THR A 84 -18.52 -3.48 1.83
N GLN A 85 -17.96 -3.83 2.98
CA GLN A 85 -18.72 -4.04 4.22
C GLN A 85 -19.46 -2.77 4.65
N ARG A 86 -18.82 -1.60 4.56
CA ARG A 86 -19.46 -0.31 4.83
C ARG A 86 -20.66 -0.05 3.92
N LYS A 87 -20.55 -0.34 2.62
CA LYS A 87 -21.68 -0.23 1.66
C LYS A 87 -22.81 -1.21 1.94
N GLN A 88 -22.53 -2.36 2.53
CA GLN A 88 -23.55 -3.33 2.93
C GLN A 88 -24.27 -2.89 4.21
N ALA A 89 -23.53 -2.38 5.20
CA ALA A 89 -24.09 -1.86 6.44
C ALA A 89 -25.01 -0.65 6.22
N THR A 90 -24.66 0.27 5.30
CA THR A 90 -25.54 1.40 4.95
C THR A 90 -26.81 0.94 4.22
N ARG A 91 -26.73 -0.07 3.36
CA ARG A 91 -27.91 -0.66 2.70
C ARG A 91 -28.84 -1.35 3.69
N GLN A 92 -28.29 -2.07 4.67
CA GLN A 92 -29.10 -2.68 5.73
C GLN A 92 -29.81 -1.62 6.59
N ARG A 93 -29.12 -0.55 7.01
CA ARG A 93 -29.76 0.57 7.74
C ARG A 93 -30.90 1.23 6.94
N SER A 94 -30.70 1.47 5.66
CA SER A 94 -31.73 2.07 4.79
C SER A 94 -32.99 1.21 4.65
N VAL A 95 -32.87 -0.13 4.67
CA VAL A 95 -34.03 -1.03 4.61
C VAL A 95 -34.81 -1.05 5.93
N TYR A 96 -34.11 -1.05 7.08
CA TYR A 96 -34.74 -0.98 8.40
C TYR A 96 -35.39 0.38 8.67
N GLU A 97 -34.79 1.49 8.23
CA GLU A 97 -35.40 2.84 8.33
C GLU A 97 -36.61 2.99 7.40
N ALA A 98 -36.58 2.43 6.18
CA ALA A 98 -37.71 2.47 5.24
C ALA A 98 -38.90 1.58 5.66
N THR A 99 -38.71 0.62 6.58
CA THR A 99 -39.80 -0.18 7.17
C THR A 99 -40.32 0.40 8.50
N PHE A 100 -39.61 1.38 9.08
CA PHE A 100 -40.04 2.14 10.26
C PHE A 100 -40.52 3.56 9.88
N THR A 101 -41.31 3.67 8.82
CA THR A 101 -42.31 4.73 8.72
C THR A 101 -43.65 4.13 9.12
N PRO A 102 -44.01 4.12 10.43
CA PRO A 102 -45.43 4.04 10.75
C PRO A 102 -46.08 5.28 10.15
N ASP A 103 -47.25 5.10 9.55
CA ASP A 103 -48.18 6.18 9.21
C ASP A 103 -48.34 7.11 10.41
N SER A 104 -47.47 8.11 10.54
CA SER A 104 -47.62 9.19 11.51
C SER A 104 -48.57 10.19 10.88
N PHE A 105 -49.86 9.87 11.00
CA PHE A 105 -50.97 10.80 10.97
C PHE A 105 -50.63 12.02 11.82
N LEU A 106 -50.18 13.11 11.20
CA LEU A 106 -50.11 14.42 11.84
C LEU A 106 -51.30 15.24 11.34
N MET A 107 -52.38 15.04 12.09
CA MET A 107 -53.63 15.77 12.07
C MET A 107 -53.37 17.26 12.34
N ASP A 108 -53.40 18.09 11.30
CA ASP A 108 -53.38 19.54 11.47
C ASP A 108 -54.80 20.02 11.81
N LYS A 109 -55.03 20.36 13.08
CA LYS A 109 -56.14 21.23 13.48
C LYS A 109 -55.68 22.68 13.38
N ARG A 110 -56.13 23.38 12.34
CA ARG A 110 -56.37 24.85 12.20
C ARG A 110 -57.01 25.03 10.81
N LYS A 111 -58.18 25.62 10.59
CA LYS A 111 -59.00 26.63 11.26
C LYS A 111 -60.48 26.29 11.09
#